data_AF-A0A533Y3E3-F1
#
_entry.id   AF-A0A533Y3E3-F1
#
_cell.length_a   1.000
_cell.length_b   1.000
_cell.length_c   1.000
_cell.angle_alpha   90.00
_cell.angle_beta   90.00
_cell.angle_gamma   90.00
#
_symmetry.space_group_name_H-M   'P 1'
#
loop_
_entity.id
_entity.type
_entity.pdbx_description
1 polymer ?
#
loop_
_entity_poly.entity_id
_entity_poly.type
_entity_poly.pdbx_seq_one_letter_code
_entity_poly.pdbx_strand_id
1 'polypeptide(L)'
;MSIGHPHLVAVITEEILRSGPITFARFMELTLYHPRFGYYMRQTEGINEERIGWSGDYYTSADVHPALARALARQIRQMDDLLGRPDPFTVVEMGAGKGLLARDFLAACTEATDSFRHRLRYVLIEHSPAMKACQQNHLAPWLDSPGTVSWVNELEQFPTGSVTGVMFSNELVDAFPVHRIRIEQGEPKEVFVA
;
A
#
# COMPACT_ATOMS: atom_id res chain seq x y z
N MET A 1 26.16 -11.59 -11.53
CA MET A 1 24.86 -10.92 -11.44
C MET A 1 23.80 -12.00 -11.29
N SER A 2 23.07 -12.00 -10.18
CA SER A 2 21.90 -12.88 -10.03
C SER A 2 20.76 -12.31 -10.87
N ILE A 3 20.09 -13.15 -11.65
CA ILE A 3 19.04 -12.80 -12.63
C ILE A 3 17.67 -12.53 -11.95
N GLY A 4 17.62 -12.54 -10.61
CA GLY A 4 16.41 -12.44 -9.80
C GLY A 4 16.21 -13.66 -8.89
N HIS A 5 15.05 -13.73 -8.24
CA HIS A 5 14.71 -14.88 -7.40
C HIS A 5 14.53 -16.15 -8.26
N PRO A 6 15.30 -17.24 -8.07
CA PRO A 6 15.35 -18.35 -9.01
C PRO A 6 14.00 -18.98 -9.34
N HIS A 7 13.14 -19.15 -8.33
CA HIS A 7 11.80 -19.72 -8.53
C HIS A 7 10.87 -18.78 -9.30
N LEU A 8 11.02 -17.47 -9.16
CA LEU A 8 10.21 -16.51 -9.89
C LEU A 8 10.64 -16.44 -11.36
N VAL A 9 11.95 -16.48 -11.61
CA VAL A 9 12.50 -16.58 -12.96
C VAL A 9 11.96 -17.83 -13.66
N ALA A 10 11.96 -18.98 -12.97
CA ALA A 10 11.40 -20.21 -13.53
C ALA A 10 9.92 -20.08 -13.91
N VAL A 11 9.09 -19.47 -13.04
CA VAL A 11 7.66 -19.23 -13.32
C VAL A 11 7.46 -18.34 -14.56
N ILE A 12 8.20 -17.23 -14.65
CA ILE A 12 8.11 -16.31 -15.79
C ILE A 12 8.54 -16.99 -17.08
N THR A 13 9.68 -17.69 -17.06
CA THR A 13 10.19 -18.43 -18.22
C THR A 13 9.21 -19.50 -18.69
N GLU A 14 8.60 -20.25 -17.76
CA GLU A 14 7.59 -21.26 -18.10
C GLU A 14 6.35 -20.64 -18.78
N GLU A 15 5.88 -19.49 -18.28
CA GLU A 15 4.74 -18.78 -18.87
C GLU A 15 5.07 -18.32 -20.31
N ILE A 16 6.27 -17.78 -20.52
CA ILE A 16 6.77 -17.35 -21.84
C ILE A 16 6.91 -18.53 -22.80
N LEU A 17 7.52 -19.63 -22.37
CA LEU A 17 7.69 -20.83 -23.20
C LEU A 17 6.35 -21.44 -23.62
N ARG A 18 5.33 -21.34 -22.76
CA ARG A 18 3.99 -21.89 -23.02
C ARG A 18 3.14 -20.98 -23.90
N SER A 19 3.21 -19.67 -23.69
CA SER A 19 2.21 -18.72 -24.20
C SER A 19 2.77 -17.68 -25.16
N GLY A 20 4.09 -17.69 -25.40
CA GLY A 20 4.82 -16.65 -26.11
C GLY A 20 5.21 -15.48 -25.21
N PRO A 21 5.81 -14.43 -25.79
CA PRO A 21 6.23 -13.24 -25.04
C PRO A 21 5.09 -12.63 -24.22
N ILE A 22 5.39 -12.20 -23.00
CA ILE A 22 4.43 -11.56 -22.09
C ILE A 22 4.56 -10.03 -22.12
N THR A 23 3.50 -9.30 -21.82
CA THR A 23 3.58 -7.83 -21.73
C THR A 23 4.48 -7.41 -20.57
N PHE A 24 5.05 -6.21 -20.63
CA PHE A 24 5.78 -5.66 -19.48
C PHE A 24 4.89 -5.53 -18.23
N ALA A 25 3.59 -5.26 -18.41
CA ALA A 25 2.62 -5.24 -17.32
C ALA A 25 2.53 -6.61 -16.64
N ARG A 26 2.40 -7.70 -17.40
CA ARG A 26 2.37 -9.06 -16.83
C ARG A 26 3.68 -9.42 -16.13
N PHE A 27 4.81 -9.01 -16.69
CA PHE A 27 6.11 -9.17 -16.03
C PHE A 27 6.18 -8.40 -14.69
N MET A 28 5.75 -7.13 -14.65
CA MET A 28 5.67 -6.35 -13.41
C MET A 28 4.74 -7.00 -12.40
N GLU A 29 3.57 -7.45 -12.83
CA GLU A 29 2.59 -8.12 -11.96
C GLU A 29 3.21 -9.35 -11.28
N LEU A 30 3.87 -10.24 -12.03
CA LEU A 30 4.53 -11.41 -11.48
C LEU A 30 5.69 -11.01 -10.55
N THR A 31 6.52 -10.05 -10.95
CA THR A 31 7.68 -9.65 -10.15
C THR A 31 7.33 -8.95 -8.85
N LEU A 32 6.25 -8.17 -8.84
CA LEU A 32 5.82 -7.41 -7.67
C LEU A 32 4.86 -8.21 -6.78
N TYR A 33 3.91 -8.94 -7.38
CA TYR A 33 2.74 -9.48 -6.70
C TYR A 33 2.58 -11.01 -6.80
N HIS A 34 3.55 -11.76 -7.36
CA HIS A 34 3.45 -13.23 -7.34
C HIS A 34 3.26 -13.73 -5.89
N PRO A 35 2.23 -14.55 -5.59
CA PRO A 35 1.81 -14.82 -4.21
C PRO A 35 2.89 -15.34 -3.26
N ARG A 36 3.90 -16.03 -3.80
CA ARG A 36 5.01 -16.61 -3.02
C ARG A 36 6.34 -15.90 -3.17
N PHE A 37 6.56 -15.23 -4.29
CA PHE A 37 7.90 -14.80 -4.71
C PHE A 37 7.95 -13.33 -5.16
N GLY A 38 6.78 -12.70 -5.30
CA GLY A 38 6.65 -11.30 -5.64
C GLY A 38 7.28 -10.44 -4.55
N TYR A 39 7.81 -9.31 -4.97
CA TYR A 39 8.51 -8.35 -4.13
C TYR A 39 7.75 -8.00 -2.84
N TYR A 40 6.44 -7.67 -2.97
CA TYR A 40 5.57 -7.23 -1.87
C TYR A 40 4.89 -8.38 -1.11
N MET A 41 4.92 -9.60 -1.66
CA MET A 41 4.19 -10.75 -1.10
C MET A 41 5.07 -11.67 -0.24
N ARG A 42 6.38 -11.73 -0.54
CA ARG A 42 7.30 -12.64 0.15
C ARG A 42 7.60 -12.15 1.58
N GLN A 43 7.47 -13.05 2.55
CA GLN A 43 8.00 -12.86 3.91
C GLN A 43 9.51 -12.94 3.87
N THR A 44 10.20 -11.99 4.51
CA THR A 44 11.66 -12.08 4.65
C THR A 44 12.01 -13.07 5.74
N GLU A 45 12.93 -13.98 5.44
CA GLU A 45 13.23 -15.16 6.26
C GLU A 45 14.26 -14.85 7.37
N GLY A 46 14.74 -13.60 7.44
CA GLY A 46 15.74 -13.14 8.41
C GLY A 46 15.31 -11.87 9.17
N ILE A 47 15.71 -11.80 10.45
CA ILE A 47 15.46 -10.68 11.39
C ILE A 47 16.06 -9.35 10.90
N ASN A 48 17.01 -9.40 9.95
CA ASN A 48 17.69 -8.23 9.37
C ASN A 48 17.42 -8.03 7.87
N GLU A 49 16.42 -8.72 7.30
CA GLU A 49 16.03 -8.56 5.90
C GLU A 49 14.73 -7.76 5.83
N GLU A 50 14.70 -6.52 6.32
CA GLU A 50 13.59 -5.64 5.94
C GLU A 50 13.79 -5.23 4.47
N ARG A 51 12.85 -5.53 3.57
CA ARG A 51 12.96 -5.17 2.13
C ARG A 51 12.59 -3.72 1.82
N ILE A 52 11.69 -3.14 2.60
CA ILE A 52 11.29 -1.73 2.51
C ILE A 52 11.69 -1.08 3.83
N GLY A 53 12.12 0.17 3.86
CA GLY A 53 12.58 0.90 5.04
C GLY A 53 14.11 1.03 5.13
N TRP A 54 14.61 1.49 6.27
CA TRP A 54 16.03 1.86 6.47
C TRP A 54 17.05 0.76 6.17
N SER A 55 16.66 -0.50 6.32
CA SER A 55 17.50 -1.68 6.06
C SER A 55 17.18 -2.38 4.73
N GLY A 56 16.29 -1.80 3.91
CA GLY A 56 15.78 -2.40 2.68
C GLY A 56 16.20 -1.70 1.39
N ASP A 57 15.58 -2.09 0.27
CA ASP A 57 15.91 -1.63 -1.08
C ASP A 57 15.53 -0.17 -1.30
N TYR A 58 14.50 0.32 -0.60
CA TYR A 58 14.11 1.74 -0.55
C TYR A 58 13.30 2.04 0.70
N TYR A 59 13.25 3.31 1.09
CA TYR A 59 12.45 3.83 2.20
C TYR A 59 11.47 4.89 1.68
N THR A 60 10.27 4.93 2.25
CA THR A 60 9.24 5.90 1.87
C THR A 60 9.34 7.16 2.72
N SER A 61 8.63 8.22 2.36
CA SER A 61 8.56 9.44 3.18
C SER A 61 8.08 9.17 4.62
N ALA A 62 7.26 8.13 4.83
CA ALA A 62 6.81 7.66 6.14
C ALA A 62 7.91 6.99 6.97
N ASP A 63 8.92 6.39 6.34
CA ASP A 63 10.08 5.81 7.03
C ASP A 63 11.07 6.89 7.51
N VAL A 64 11.09 8.06 6.86
CA VAL A 64 12.06 9.14 7.14
C VAL A 64 11.70 9.93 8.38
N HIS A 65 10.46 10.41 8.48
CA HIS A 65 10.06 11.31 9.56
C HIS A 65 8.54 11.43 9.73
N PRO A 66 8.01 11.57 10.97
CA PRO A 66 6.57 11.77 11.23
C PRO A 66 5.97 13.08 10.69
N ALA A 67 6.75 13.90 9.95
CA ALA A 67 6.30 15.21 9.48
C ALA A 67 5.16 15.10 8.48
N LEU A 68 5.24 14.14 7.55
CA LEU A 68 4.18 13.91 6.57
C LEU A 68 2.88 13.52 7.27
N ALA A 69 2.94 12.55 8.18
CA ALA A 69 1.78 12.09 8.94
C ALA A 69 1.12 13.23 9.74
N ARG A 70 1.92 14.08 10.39
CA ARG A 70 1.43 15.26 11.11
C ARG A 70 0.81 16.31 10.18
N ALA A 71 1.39 16.52 9.00
CA ALA A 71 0.82 17.43 8.00
C ALA A 71 -0.53 16.90 7.49
N LEU A 72 -0.61 15.60 7.18
CA LEU A 72 -1.85 14.93 6.78
C LEU A 72 -2.91 14.99 7.88
N ALA A 73 -2.56 14.72 9.14
CA ALA A 73 -3.47 14.84 10.27
C ALA A 73 -4.08 16.25 10.38
N ARG A 74 -3.27 17.29 10.20
CA ARG A 74 -3.76 18.68 10.19
C ARG A 74 -4.69 18.94 9.01
N GLN A 75 -4.32 18.51 7.81
CA GLN A 75 -5.14 18.71 6.61
C GLN A 75 -6.49 17.96 6.69
N ILE A 76 -6.46 16.71 7.15
CA ILE A 76 -7.65 15.88 7.29
C ILE A 76 -8.60 16.43 8.36
N ARG A 77 -8.08 16.99 9.46
CA ARG A 77 -8.91 17.70 10.45
C ARG A 77 -9.60 18.93 9.88
N GLN A 78 -8.91 19.69 9.01
CA GLN A 78 -9.56 20.80 8.31
C GLN A 78 -10.70 20.30 7.40
N MET A 79 -10.51 19.16 6.73
CA MET A 79 -11.56 18.53 5.91
C MET A 79 -12.74 18.05 6.78
N ASP A 80 -12.48 17.48 7.96
CA ASP A 80 -13.51 17.11 8.93
C ASP A 80 -14.39 18.30 9.35
N ASP A 81 -13.77 19.43 9.70
CA ASP A 81 -14.50 20.66 10.04
C ASP A 81 -15.34 21.16 8.84
N LEU A 82 -14.77 21.15 7.62
CA LEU A 82 -15.48 21.57 6.40
C LEU A 82 -16.66 20.65 6.04
N LEU A 83 -16.56 19.37 6.38
CA LEU A 83 -17.64 18.39 6.18
C LEU A 83 -18.68 18.41 7.31
N GLY A 84 -18.56 19.32 8.28
CA GLY A 84 -19.51 19.44 9.38
C GLY A 84 -19.35 18.36 10.46
N ARG A 85 -18.15 17.83 10.63
CA ARG A 85 -17.79 16.86 11.69
C ARG A 85 -18.65 15.58 11.68
N PRO A 86 -18.69 14.85 10.55
CA PRO A 86 -19.51 13.65 10.42
C PRO A 86 -19.12 12.58 11.45
N ASP A 87 -20.09 11.81 11.92
CA ASP A 87 -19.88 10.67 12.82
C ASP A 87 -20.46 9.39 12.17
N PRO A 88 -19.62 8.46 11.67
CA PRO A 88 -18.15 8.47 11.72
C PRO A 88 -17.49 9.39 10.67
N PHE A 89 -16.22 9.73 10.89
CA PHE A 89 -15.33 10.29 9.87
C PHE A 89 -14.32 9.22 9.45
N THR A 90 -14.35 8.80 8.18
CA THR A 90 -13.53 7.68 7.70
C THR A 90 -12.30 8.14 6.93
N VAL A 91 -11.13 7.65 7.31
CA VAL A 91 -9.87 7.78 6.57
C VAL A 91 -9.54 6.43 5.96
N VAL A 92 -9.43 6.35 4.64
CA VAL A 92 -9.05 5.13 3.92
C VAL A 92 -7.64 5.32 3.35
N GLU A 93 -6.72 4.44 3.72
CA GLU A 93 -5.37 4.40 3.17
C GLU A 93 -5.21 3.16 2.29
N MET A 94 -4.93 3.38 1.00
CA MET A 94 -4.65 2.32 0.04
C MET A 94 -3.15 2.06 -0.05
N GLY A 95 -2.74 0.81 0.18
CA GLY A 95 -1.33 0.42 0.09
C GLY A 95 -0.49 1.04 1.19
N ALA A 96 -0.89 0.86 2.45
CA ALA A 96 -0.25 1.49 3.61
C ALA A 96 1.18 1.00 3.92
N GLY A 97 1.73 0.08 3.12
CA GLY A 97 3.04 -0.52 3.34
C GLY A 97 3.14 -1.14 4.74
N LYS A 98 4.12 -0.69 5.54
CA LYS A 98 4.30 -1.14 6.93
C LYS A 98 3.27 -0.54 7.92
N GLY A 99 2.44 0.41 7.50
CA GLY A 99 1.50 1.12 8.39
C GLY A 99 2.16 2.20 9.25
N LEU A 100 3.38 2.63 8.93
CA LEU A 100 4.08 3.70 9.68
C LEU A 100 3.37 5.05 9.52
N LEU A 101 2.88 5.35 8.31
CA LEU A 101 2.10 6.57 8.06
C LEU A 101 0.82 6.58 8.88
N ALA A 102 0.07 5.48 8.88
CA ALA A 102 -1.11 5.29 9.72
C ALA A 102 -0.79 5.44 11.21
N ARG A 103 0.29 4.81 11.70
CA ARG A 103 0.73 4.90 13.11
C ARG A 103 0.98 6.35 13.51
N ASP A 104 1.77 7.06 12.74
CA ASP A 104 2.16 8.43 13.06
C ASP A 104 0.99 9.40 12.90
N PHE A 105 0.08 9.14 11.96
CA PHE A 105 -1.16 9.89 11.78
C PHE A 105 -2.08 9.73 12.99
N LEU A 106 -2.31 8.48 13.42
CA LEU A 106 -3.16 8.18 14.57
C LEU A 106 -2.56 8.75 15.86
N ALA A 107 -1.24 8.67 16.03
CA ALA A 107 -0.54 9.32 17.15
C ALA A 107 -0.75 10.84 17.15
N ALA A 108 -0.60 11.50 16.00
CA ALA A 108 -0.86 12.94 15.88
C ALA A 108 -2.33 13.32 16.18
N CYS A 109 -3.27 12.39 15.97
CA CYS A 109 -4.68 12.58 16.33
C CYS A 109 -4.96 12.35 17.82
N THR A 110 -4.14 11.57 18.54
CA THR A 110 -4.34 11.32 19.99
C THR A 110 -3.98 12.50 20.89
N GLU A 111 -3.10 13.40 20.43
CA GLU A 111 -2.73 14.61 21.17
C GLU A 111 -3.84 15.68 21.18
N ALA A 112 -4.88 15.51 20.36
CA ALA A 112 -6.02 16.42 20.32
C ALA A 112 -7.04 16.09 21.42
N THR A 113 -7.42 17.09 22.21
CA THR A 113 -8.51 17.02 23.21
C THR A 113 -9.91 16.94 22.59
N ASP A 114 -10.01 16.48 21.35
CA ASP A 114 -11.11 16.81 20.45
C ASP A 114 -11.97 15.58 20.08
N SER A 115 -13.25 15.83 19.82
CA SER A 115 -14.27 14.84 19.43
C SER A 115 -13.86 13.97 18.24
N PHE A 116 -12.95 14.47 17.39
CA PHE A 116 -12.46 13.81 16.18
C PHE A 116 -11.96 12.39 16.45
N ARG A 117 -11.18 12.18 17.52
CA ARG A 117 -10.61 10.85 17.84
C ARG A 117 -11.69 9.78 18.00
N HIS A 118 -12.84 10.13 18.57
CA HIS A 118 -13.92 9.17 18.82
C HIS A 118 -14.72 8.82 17.55
N ARG A 119 -14.79 9.76 16.60
CA ARG A 119 -15.49 9.59 15.31
C ARG A 119 -14.60 8.98 14.24
N LEU A 120 -13.27 9.08 14.38
CA LEU A 120 -12.31 8.61 13.41
C LEU A 120 -12.39 7.09 13.22
N ARG A 121 -12.46 6.67 11.95
CA ARG A 121 -12.35 5.27 11.51
C ARG A 121 -11.24 5.21 10.47
N TYR A 122 -10.15 4.53 10.77
CA TYR A 122 -9.00 4.38 9.87
C TYR A 122 -9.04 3.00 9.22
N VAL A 123 -9.19 2.94 7.91
CA VAL A 123 -9.31 1.69 7.16
C VAL A 123 -8.13 1.52 6.23
N LEU A 124 -7.41 0.42 6.37
CA LEU A 124 -6.30 0.06 5.49
C LEU A 124 -6.79 -0.91 4.41
N ILE A 125 -6.58 -0.57 3.14
CA ILE A 125 -6.77 -1.50 2.02
C ILE A 125 -5.43 -2.19 1.76
N GLU A 126 -5.35 -3.47 2.11
CA GLU A 126 -4.16 -4.30 2.00
C GLU A 126 -4.55 -5.73 1.64
N HIS A 127 -3.84 -6.36 0.71
CA HIS A 127 -4.08 -7.75 0.32
C HIS A 127 -2.94 -8.69 0.79
N SER A 128 -1.74 -8.17 1.04
CA SER A 128 -0.58 -8.93 1.51
C SER A 128 -0.75 -9.33 2.99
N PRO A 129 -0.86 -10.65 3.31
CA PRO A 129 -0.97 -11.09 4.70
C PRO A 129 0.25 -10.72 5.56
N ALA A 130 1.44 -10.67 4.94
CA ALA A 130 2.67 -10.26 5.59
C ALA A 130 2.63 -8.77 5.99
N MET A 131 2.17 -7.89 5.08
CA MET A 131 2.02 -6.47 5.40
C MET A 131 0.93 -6.24 6.44
N LYS A 132 -0.20 -6.97 6.38
CA LYS A 132 -1.22 -6.90 7.45
C LYS A 132 -0.65 -7.23 8.82
N ALA A 133 0.13 -8.30 8.94
CA ALA A 133 0.75 -8.67 10.21
C ALA A 133 1.72 -7.56 10.69
N CYS A 134 2.50 -6.99 9.79
CA CYS A 134 3.39 -5.86 10.10
C CYS A 134 2.60 -4.62 10.58
N GLN A 135 1.55 -4.24 9.85
CA GLN A 135 0.66 -3.13 10.20
C GLN A 135 -0.03 -3.37 11.55
N GLN A 136 -0.54 -4.58 11.82
CA GLN A 136 -1.15 -4.93 13.11
C GLN A 136 -0.19 -4.71 14.28
N ASN A 137 1.08 -5.09 14.12
CA ASN A 137 2.10 -4.86 15.14
C ASN A 137 2.37 -3.36 15.36
N HIS A 138 2.51 -2.58 14.28
CA HIS A 138 2.74 -1.13 14.39
C HIS A 138 1.52 -0.34 14.91
N LEU A 139 0.31 -0.87 14.68
CA LEU A 139 -0.95 -0.24 15.06
C LEU A 139 -1.56 -0.83 16.34
N ALA A 140 -0.88 -1.75 17.02
CA ALA A 140 -1.33 -2.40 18.24
C ALA A 140 -1.95 -1.43 19.28
N PRO A 141 -1.41 -0.22 19.53
CA PRO A 141 -2.00 0.72 20.48
C PRO A 141 -3.43 1.18 20.18
N TRP A 142 -3.90 1.04 18.93
CA TRP A 142 -5.25 1.46 18.51
C TRP A 142 -6.21 0.29 18.29
N LEU A 143 -5.76 -0.96 18.41
CA LEU A 143 -6.60 -2.14 18.18
C LEU A 143 -7.53 -2.45 19.36
N ASP A 144 -7.15 -2.01 20.56
CA ASP A 144 -7.97 -2.16 21.77
C ASP A 144 -9.20 -1.24 21.77
N SER A 145 -9.29 -0.28 20.84
CA SER A 145 -10.43 0.61 20.66
C SER A 145 -11.26 0.15 19.45
N PRO A 146 -12.31 -0.66 19.65
CA PRO A 146 -13.04 -1.31 18.56
C PRO A 146 -13.53 -0.32 17.51
N GLY A 147 -13.25 -0.62 16.24
CA GLY A 147 -13.66 0.19 15.10
C GLY A 147 -12.71 1.35 14.75
N THR A 148 -11.72 1.68 15.59
CA THR A 148 -10.77 2.78 15.27
C THR A 148 -9.91 2.43 14.07
N VAL A 149 -9.43 1.19 13.99
CA VAL A 149 -8.62 0.67 12.89
C VAL A 149 -9.25 -0.61 12.35
N SER A 150 -9.34 -0.72 11.02
CA SER A 150 -9.78 -1.95 10.36
C SER A 150 -9.05 -2.16 9.04
N TRP A 151 -9.16 -3.38 8.51
CA TRP A 151 -8.57 -3.77 7.23
C TRP A 151 -9.64 -4.32 6.30
N VAL A 152 -9.52 -3.98 5.02
CA VAL A 152 -10.22 -4.64 3.92
C VAL A 152 -9.20 -5.16 2.91
N ASN A 153 -9.56 -6.18 2.13
CA ASN A 153 -8.64 -6.70 1.10
C ASN A 153 -8.62 -5.80 -0.13
N GLU A 154 -9.78 -5.28 -0.49
CA GLU A 154 -10.05 -4.71 -1.81
C GLU A 154 -10.99 -3.52 -1.67
N LEU A 155 -10.90 -2.57 -2.60
CA LEU A 155 -11.71 -1.35 -2.60
C LEU A 155 -13.20 -1.67 -2.81
N GLU A 156 -13.50 -2.72 -3.56
CA GLU A 156 -14.82 -3.23 -3.89
C GLU A 156 -15.60 -3.72 -2.66
N GLN A 157 -14.91 -3.94 -1.53
CA GLN A 157 -15.56 -4.29 -0.26
C GLN A 157 -16.26 -3.09 0.40
N PHE A 158 -16.05 -1.86 -0.10
CA PHE A 158 -16.79 -0.68 0.33
C PHE A 158 -18.10 -0.52 -0.46
N PRO A 159 -19.27 -0.50 0.22
CA PRO A 159 -20.52 -0.14 -0.44
C PRO A 159 -20.44 1.28 -1.02
N THR A 160 -21.04 1.49 -2.18
CA THR A 160 -21.09 2.83 -2.80
C THR A 160 -21.74 3.83 -1.84
N GLY A 161 -21.07 4.95 -1.60
CA GLY A 161 -21.54 6.00 -0.69
C GLY A 161 -21.34 5.70 0.81
N SER A 162 -20.61 4.64 1.17
CA SER A 162 -20.38 4.28 2.58
C SER A 162 -19.27 5.07 3.27
N VAL A 163 -18.53 5.90 2.54
CA VAL A 163 -17.37 6.65 3.05
C VAL A 163 -17.74 8.13 3.10
N THR A 164 -17.74 8.68 4.31
CA THR A 164 -17.74 10.14 4.53
C THR A 164 -16.42 10.52 5.19
N GLY A 165 -15.53 11.15 4.43
CA GLY A 165 -14.19 11.50 4.89
C GLY A 165 -13.17 11.54 3.75
N VAL A 166 -12.01 10.91 3.94
CA VAL A 166 -10.85 11.03 3.03
C VAL A 166 -10.38 9.66 2.60
N MET A 167 -10.05 9.53 1.32
CA MET A 167 -9.33 8.38 0.76
C MET A 167 -8.01 8.87 0.19
N PHE A 168 -6.90 8.22 0.52
CA PHE A 168 -5.60 8.56 -0.02
C PHE A 168 -4.72 7.33 -0.22
N SER A 169 -3.63 7.54 -0.95
CA SER A 169 -2.58 6.56 -1.12
C SER A 169 -1.25 7.29 -1.24
N ASN A 170 -0.20 6.75 -0.62
CA ASN A 170 1.16 7.22 -0.78
C ASN A 170 1.98 6.12 -1.46
N GLU A 171 2.51 6.40 -2.66
CA GLU A 171 3.45 5.50 -3.36
C GLU A 171 2.88 4.09 -3.69
N LEU A 172 1.57 4.00 -3.96
CA LEU A 172 0.96 2.77 -4.50
C LEU A 172 0.89 2.77 -6.03
N VAL A 173 0.53 3.91 -6.62
CA VAL A 173 0.21 4.01 -8.06
C VAL A 173 1.44 3.80 -8.94
N ASP A 174 2.61 4.20 -8.46
CA ASP A 174 3.91 3.95 -9.11
C ASP A 174 4.31 2.47 -9.10
N ALA A 175 3.76 1.67 -8.18
CA ALA A 175 3.93 0.22 -8.14
C ALA A 175 2.95 -0.55 -9.04
N PHE A 176 1.97 0.11 -9.67
CA PHE A 176 1.02 -0.58 -10.54
C PHE A 176 1.69 -1.12 -11.81
N PRO A 177 1.33 -2.34 -12.24
CA PRO A 177 1.83 -2.87 -13.50
C PRO A 177 1.44 -1.97 -14.67
N VAL A 178 2.41 -1.58 -15.49
CA VAL A 178 2.18 -0.70 -16.64
C VAL A 178 2.52 -1.37 -17.97
N HIS A 179 1.74 -1.02 -18.99
CA HIS A 179 2.08 -1.35 -20.37
C HIS A 179 3.15 -0.38 -20.88
N ARG A 180 4.11 -0.90 -21.63
CA ARG A 180 5.14 -0.09 -22.29
C ARG A 180 4.91 -0.10 -23.78
N ILE A 181 4.94 1.08 -24.39
CA ILE A 181 4.83 1.24 -25.84
C ILE A 181 6.11 1.88 -26.40
N ARG A 182 6.46 1.50 -27.61
CA ARG A 182 7.47 2.14 -28.44
C ARG A 182 6.83 2.55 -29.75
N ILE A 183 7.12 3.74 -30.23
CA ILE A 183 6.69 4.17 -31.58
C ILE A 183 7.66 3.59 -32.61
N GLU A 184 7.15 2.80 -33.54
CA GLU A 184 7.90 2.23 -34.66
C GLU A 184 7.19 2.58 -35.96
N GLN A 185 7.89 3.25 -36.88
CA GLN A 185 7.33 3.71 -38.16
C GLN A 185 6.04 4.56 -38.03
N GLY A 186 5.92 5.33 -36.93
CA GLY A 186 4.74 6.16 -36.65
C GLY A 186 3.60 5.43 -35.94
N GLU A 187 3.71 4.12 -35.72
CA GLU A 187 2.69 3.29 -35.08
C GLU A 187 3.11 2.90 -33.65
N PRO A 188 2.20 2.93 -32.66
CA PRO A 188 2.49 2.41 -31.33
C PRO A 188 2.59 0.89 -31.35
N LYS A 189 3.71 0.36 -30.87
CA LYS A 189 3.95 -1.07 -30.66
C LYS A 189 4.15 -1.35 -29.18
N GLU A 190 3.46 -2.36 -28.67
CA GLU A 190 3.65 -2.79 -27.29
C GLU A 190 4.98 -3.53 -27.11
N VAL A 191 5.63 -3.31 -25.96
CA VAL A 191 6.90 -3.94 -25.59
C VAL A 191 6.64 -5.18 -24.74
N PHE A 192 7.22 -6.30 -25.17
CA PHE A 192 7.10 -7.60 -24.52
C PHE A 192 8.42 -8.05 -23.87
N VAL A 193 8.31 -8.98 -22.94
CA VAL A 193 9.40 -9.73 -22.31
C VAL A 193 9.37 -11.15 -22.89
N ALA A 194 10.53 -11.62 -23.34
CA ALA A 194 10.71 -12.90 -24.03
C ALA A 194 11.99 -13.59 -23.57
#